data_AF-R4TX02-F1
#
_entry.id   AF-R4TX02-F1
#
_cell.length_a   1.000
_cell.length_b   1.000
_cell.length_c   1.000
_cell.angle_alpha   90.00
_cell.angle_beta   90.00
_cell.angle_gamma   90.00
#
_symmetry.space_group_name_H-M   'P 1'
#
loop_
_entity.id
_entity.type
_entity.pdbx_description
1 polymer ?
#
loop_
_entity_poly.entity_id
_entity_poly.type
_entity_poly.pdbx_seq_one_letter_code
_entity_poly.pdbx_strand_id
1 'polypeptide(L)'
;DGFDPYVSKLREEELAQPTDKRTFVIAAALKQNYTIERIYDLTKIDPWFLNKMKNIIDFLNLLEAEGNNLSYDILLKAKQLGFSDKQIASAIKSTELAVR
;
A
#
# COMPACT_ATOMS: atom_id res chain seq x y z
N ASP A 1 -3.17 -11.37 -3.82
CA ASP A 1 -3.06 -10.18 -2.95
C ASP A 1 -1.64 -9.65 -3.02
N GLY A 2 -1.50 -8.32 -3.19
CA GLY A 2 -0.23 -7.62 -3.42
C GLY A 2 0.29 -6.95 -2.14
N PHE A 3 0.95 -5.79 -2.27
CA PHE A 3 1.39 -4.98 -1.13
C PHE A 3 0.18 -4.36 -0.39
N ASP A 4 -0.44 -5.13 0.50
CA ASP A 4 -1.73 -4.83 1.13
C ASP A 4 -1.58 -4.53 2.64
N PRO A 5 -1.96 -3.32 3.12
CA PRO A 5 -1.83 -2.93 4.53
C PRO A 5 -2.85 -3.59 5.47
N TYR A 6 -3.88 -4.26 4.95
CA TYR A 6 -4.97 -4.84 5.74
C TYR A 6 -4.77 -6.32 6.08
N VAL A 7 -3.75 -6.96 5.50
CA VAL A 7 -3.48 -8.40 5.69
C VAL A 7 -2.92 -8.71 7.09
N SER A 8 -2.08 -7.83 7.63
CA SER A 8 -1.39 -8.07 8.90
C SER A 8 -1.59 -6.93 9.89
N LYS A 9 -1.79 -7.28 11.16
CA LYS A 9 -1.80 -6.31 12.25
C LYS A 9 -0.38 -5.76 12.45
N LEU A 10 -0.26 -4.45 12.60
CA LEU A 10 1.02 -3.81 12.91
C LEU A 10 1.57 -4.33 14.24
N ARG A 11 2.76 -4.94 14.19
CA ARG A 11 3.56 -5.37 15.34
C ARG A 11 5.00 -4.97 15.07
N GLU A 12 5.55 -4.05 15.87
CA GLU A 12 6.90 -3.50 15.61
C GLU A 12 8.00 -4.58 15.64
N GLU A 13 7.82 -5.62 16.46
CA GLU A 13 8.71 -6.79 16.52
C GLU A 13 8.83 -7.47 15.15
N GLU A 14 7.76 -7.51 14.35
CA GLU A 14 7.75 -8.11 13.01
C GLU A 14 8.35 -7.20 11.94
N LEU A 15 8.58 -5.92 12.23
CA LEU A 15 9.39 -5.04 11.39
C LEU A 15 10.88 -5.31 11.59
N ALA A 16 11.29 -5.58 12.83
CA ALA A 16 12.68 -5.92 13.16
C ALA A 16 13.06 -7.33 12.71
N GLN A 17 12.15 -8.30 12.82
CA GLN A 17 12.40 -9.69 12.43
C GLN A 17 12.11 -9.91 10.93
N PRO A 18 13.09 -10.40 10.14
CA PRO A 18 12.87 -10.70 8.72
C PRO A 18 11.99 -11.94 8.56
N THR A 19 10.68 -11.73 8.53
CA THR A 19 9.66 -12.76 8.27
C THR A 19 9.08 -12.63 6.87
N ASP A 20 8.42 -13.68 6.38
CA ASP A 20 7.64 -13.67 5.14
C ASP A 20 6.50 -12.65 5.17
N LYS A 21 5.94 -12.37 6.35
CA LYS A 21 4.88 -11.38 6.56
C LYS A 21 5.37 -9.94 6.66
N ARG A 22 6.68 -9.72 6.82
CA ARG A 22 7.27 -8.39 7.07
C ARG A 22 6.81 -7.33 6.07
N THR A 23 6.69 -7.69 4.79
CA THR A 23 6.22 -6.80 3.74
C THR A 23 4.81 -6.24 4.01
N PHE A 24 3.88 -7.05 4.51
CA PHE A 24 2.53 -6.61 4.86
C PHE A 24 2.52 -5.76 6.14
N VAL A 25 3.40 -6.07 7.09
CA VAL A 25 3.56 -5.26 8.31
C VAL A 25 4.13 -3.88 7.97
N ILE A 26 5.05 -3.79 7.00
CA ILE A 26 5.56 -2.50 6.47
C ILE A 26 4.42 -1.72 5.80
N ALA A 27 3.59 -2.37 4.97
CA ALA A 27 2.42 -1.73 4.37
C ALA A 27 1.49 -1.16 5.45
N ALA A 28 1.18 -1.94 6.49
CA ALA A 28 0.37 -1.50 7.63
C ALA A 28 1.00 -0.33 8.40
N ALA A 29 2.32 -0.34 8.60
CA ALA A 29 3.06 0.73 9.26
C ALA A 29 2.96 2.04 8.47
N LEU A 30 3.21 1.98 7.15
CA LEU A 30 3.08 3.13 6.25
C LEU A 30 1.66 3.67 6.22
N LYS A 31 0.64 2.80 6.23
CA LYS A 31 -0.77 3.19 6.31
C LYS A 31 -1.11 3.89 7.62
N GLN A 32 -0.42 3.55 8.70
CA GLN A 32 -0.52 4.21 10.01
C GLN A 32 0.42 5.43 10.15
N ASN A 33 0.93 5.97 9.03
CA ASN A 33 1.78 7.16 8.99
C ASN A 33 3.10 7.03 9.76
N TYR A 34 3.65 5.82 9.89
CA TYR A 34 5.03 5.67 10.37
C TYR A 34 5.98 6.37 9.40
N THR A 35 6.98 7.05 9.97
CA THR A 35 7.99 7.73 9.15
C THR A 35 8.93 6.73 8.47
N ILE A 36 9.52 7.14 7.35
CA ILE A 36 10.50 6.32 6.62
C ILE A 36 11.70 6.02 7.52
N GLU A 37 12.14 7.00 8.31
CA GLU A 37 13.24 6.89 9.26
C GLU A 37 12.95 5.82 10.31
N ARG A 38 11.72 5.82 10.87
CA ARG A 38 11.32 4.81 11.87
C ARG A 38 11.33 3.40 11.27
N ILE A 39 10.81 3.23 10.05
CA ILE A 39 10.78 1.92 9.39
C ILE A 39 12.20 1.49 9.00
N TYR A 40 13.05 2.42 8.54
CA TYR A 40 14.46 2.16 8.27
C TYR A 40 15.19 1.69 9.53
N ASP A 41 14.97 2.35 10.67
CA ASP A 41 15.64 1.99 11.92
C ASP A 41 15.32 0.58 12.38
N LEU A 42 14.08 0.13 12.16
CA LEU A 42 13.61 -1.20 12.50
C LEU A 42 14.04 -2.26 11.49
N THR A 43 13.91 -1.98 10.18
CA THR A 43 14.02 -3.00 9.11
C THR A 43 15.39 -3.04 8.43
N LYS A 44 16.14 -1.93 8.49
CA LYS A 44 17.36 -1.64 7.70
C LYS A 44 17.17 -1.74 6.19
N ILE A 45 15.94 -1.68 5.70
CA ILE A 45 15.62 -1.57 4.27
C ILE A 45 15.95 -0.16 3.82
N ASP A 46 16.71 -0.03 2.74
CA ASP A 46 17.14 1.26 2.23
C ASP A 46 15.95 2.24 2.04
N PRO A 47 16.07 3.50 2.51
CA PRO A 47 15.00 4.49 2.43
C PRO A 47 14.45 4.71 1.02
N TRP A 48 15.24 4.48 -0.03
CA TRP A 48 14.78 4.57 -1.41
C TRP A 48 13.64 3.58 -1.69
N PHE A 49 13.77 2.32 -1.26
CA PHE A 49 12.70 1.32 -1.41
C PHE A 49 11.49 1.65 -0.54
N LEU A 50 11.72 2.09 0.70
CA LEU A 50 10.64 2.48 1.62
C LEU A 50 9.83 3.66 1.05
N ASN A 51 10.47 4.63 0.40
CA ASN A 51 9.78 5.70 -0.30
C ASN A 51 8.96 5.18 -1.50
N LYS A 52 9.45 4.19 -2.25
CA LYS A 52 8.64 3.56 -3.31
C LYS A 52 7.40 2.85 -2.75
N MET A 53 7.56 2.14 -1.64
CA MET A 53 6.43 1.51 -0.93
C MET A 53 5.45 2.55 -0.40
N LYS A 54 5.94 3.66 0.16
CA LYS A 54 5.10 4.77 0.62
C LYS A 54 4.27 5.36 -0.51
N ASN A 55 4.85 5.55 -1.70
CA ASN A 55 4.10 6.04 -2.87
C ASN A 55 2.90 5.14 -3.22
N ILE A 56 3.05 3.81 -3.06
CA ILE A 56 1.96 2.87 -3.28
C ILE A 56 0.85 3.08 -2.24
N ILE A 57 1.21 3.21 -0.96
CA ILE A 57 0.24 3.44 0.13
C ILE A 57 -0.44 4.80 0.02
N ASP A 58 0.29 5.85 -0.32
CA ASP A 58 -0.25 7.18 -0.54
C ASP A 58 -1.28 7.16 -1.69
N PHE A 59 -0.98 6.44 -2.77
CA PHE A 59 -1.91 6.30 -3.89
C PHE A 59 -3.13 5.45 -3.53
N LEU A 60 -2.96 4.39 -2.71
CA LEU A 60 -4.08 3.63 -2.16
C LEU A 60 -5.00 4.53 -1.32
N ASN A 61 -4.44 5.40 -0.48
CA ASN A 61 -5.21 6.37 0.31
C ASN A 61 -6.03 7.31 -0.59
N LEU A 62 -5.44 7.76 -1.70
CA LEU A 62 -6.14 8.58 -2.70
C LEU A 62 -7.31 7.81 -3.32
N LEU A 63 -7.11 6.56 -3.76
CA LEU A 63 -8.18 5.74 -4.33
C LEU A 63 -9.34 5.55 -3.34
N GLU A 64 -9.03 5.25 -2.07
CA GLU A 64 -10.05 5.09 -1.03
C GLU A 64 -10.82 6.39 -0.74
N ALA A 65 -10.16 7.55 -0.86
CA ALA A 65 -10.78 8.85 -0.66
C ALA A 65 -11.70 9.26 -1.83
N GLU A 66 -11.28 9.00 -3.07
CA GLU A 66 -12.06 9.30 -4.28
C GLU A 66 -13.27 8.37 -4.43
N GLY A 67 -13.17 7.12 -3.94
CA GLY A 67 -14.23 6.13 -4.07
C GLY A 67 -14.57 5.87 -5.54
N ASN A 68 -15.86 5.84 -5.90
CA ASN A 68 -16.29 5.53 -7.26
C ASN A 68 -16.14 6.69 -8.27
N ASN A 69 -15.67 7.88 -7.85
CA ASN A 69 -15.53 9.05 -8.71
C ASN A 69 -14.13 9.15 -9.36
N LEU A 70 -13.57 8.03 -9.80
CA LEU A 70 -12.21 8.01 -10.37
C LEU A 70 -12.19 8.65 -11.77
N SER A 71 -11.31 9.62 -11.96
CA SER A 71 -10.97 10.12 -13.30
C SER A 71 -10.14 9.11 -14.08
N TYR A 72 -10.14 9.24 -15.41
CA TYR A 72 -9.30 8.44 -16.30
C TYR A 72 -7.81 8.50 -15.90
N ASP A 73 -7.32 9.70 -15.57
CA ASP A 73 -5.92 9.90 -15.22
C ASP A 73 -5.53 9.18 -13.91
N ILE A 74 -6.43 9.17 -12.92
CA ILE A 74 -6.23 8.44 -11.66
C ILE A 74 -6.18 6.94 -11.93
N LEU A 75 -7.10 6.40 -12.74
CA LEU A 75 -7.11 4.98 -13.12
C LEU A 75 -5.85 4.59 -13.89
N LEU A 76 -5.46 5.38 -14.89
CA LEU A 76 -4.23 5.15 -15.66
C LEU A 76 -3.01 5.13 -14.74
N LYS A 77 -2.94 6.07 -13.80
CA LYS A 77 -1.84 6.15 -12.83
C LYS A 77 -1.82 4.94 -11.89
N ALA A 78 -2.98 4.49 -11.43
CA ALA A 78 -3.11 3.27 -10.63
C ALA A 78 -2.48 2.07 -11.35
N LYS A 79 -2.81 1.89 -12.63
CA LYS A 79 -2.27 0.79 -13.45
C LYS A 79 -0.75 0.91 -13.67
N GLN A 80 -0.24 2.11 -13.92
CA GLN A 80 1.20 2.36 -14.05
C GLN A 80 1.97 2.07 -12.75
N LEU A 81 1.34 2.26 -11.59
CA LEU A 81 1.88 1.91 -10.28
C LEU A 81 1.76 0.41 -9.95
N GLY A 82 1.16 -0.39 -10.84
CA GLY A 82 1.04 -1.84 -10.70
C GLY A 82 -0.20 -2.32 -9.95
N PHE A 83 -1.20 -1.47 -9.73
CA PHE A 83 -2.46 -1.90 -9.12
C PHE A 83 -3.24 -2.82 -10.06
N SER A 84 -3.66 -3.97 -9.55
CA SER A 84 -4.62 -4.85 -10.22
C SER A 84 -6.05 -4.29 -10.13
N ASP A 85 -6.94 -4.73 -11.03
CA ASP A 85 -8.35 -4.34 -11.01
C ASP A 85 -9.02 -4.73 -9.68
N LYS A 86 -8.65 -5.90 -9.15
CA LYS A 86 -9.08 -6.36 -7.81
C LYS A 86 -8.67 -5.37 -6.70
N GLN A 87 -7.44 -4.84 -6.72
CA GLN A 87 -6.98 -3.89 -5.70
C GLN A 87 -7.70 -2.54 -5.81
N ILE A 88 -7.87 -2.03 -7.03
CA ILE A 88 -8.60 -0.78 -7.28
C ILE A 88 -10.06 -0.95 -6.82
N ALA A 89 -10.73 -2.02 -7.24
CA ALA A 89 -12.11 -2.32 -6.87
C ALA A 89 -12.30 -2.42 -5.34
N SER A 90 -11.37 -3.09 -4.65
CA SER A 90 -11.40 -3.18 -3.19
C SER A 90 -11.24 -1.81 -2.53
N ALA A 91 -10.35 -0.96 -3.03
CA ALA A 91 -10.12 0.38 -2.47
C ALA A 91 -11.36 1.28 -2.61
N ILE A 92 -12.05 1.20 -3.74
CA ILE A 92 -13.22 2.05 -4.03
C ILE A 92 -14.57 1.41 -3.64
N LYS A 93 -14.54 0.23 -3.01
CA LYS A 93 -15.72 -0.57 -2.63
C LYS A 93 -16.64 -0.87 -3.83
N SER A 94 -16.04 -1.27 -4.94
CA SER A 94 -16.71 -1.68 -6.17
C SER A 94 -16.39 -3.13 -6.52
N THR A 95 -16.85 -3.60 -7.67
CA THR A 95 -16.54 -4.94 -8.19
C THR A 95 -15.39 -4.86 -9.20
N GLU A 96 -14.59 -5.92 -9.29
CA GLU A 96 -13.49 -6.00 -10.28
C GLU A 96 -14.00 -5.82 -11.72
N LEU A 97 -15.20 -6.34 -12.02
CA LEU A 97 -15.83 -6.19 -13.33
C LEU A 97 -16.20 -4.75 -13.67
N ALA A 98 -16.52 -3.92 -12.67
CA ALA A 98 -16.81 -2.50 -12.89
C ALA A 98 -15.56 -1.65 -13.16
N VAL A 99 -14.38 -2.15 -12.77
CA VAL A 99 -13.08 -1.47 -12.97
C VAL A 99 -12.43 -1.88 -14.30
N ARG A 100 -12.70 -3.10 -14.77
CA ARG A 100 -12.11 -3.69 -15.99
C ARG A 100 -12.71 -3.12 -17.28
#